data_AF-A0A4R6RG90-F1
#
_entry.id   AF-A0A4R6RG90-F1
#
_cell.length_a   1.000
_cell.length_b   1.000
_cell.length_c   1.000
_cell.angle_alpha   90.00
_cell.angle_beta   90.00
_cell.angle_gamma   90.00
#
_symmetry.space_group_name_H-M   'P 1'
#
loop_
_entity.id
_entity.type
_entity.pdbx_description
1 polymer ?
#
loop_
_entity_poly.entity_id
_entity_poly.type
_entity_poly.pdbx_seq_one_letter_code
_entity_poly.pdbx_strand_id
1 'polypeptide(L)'
;MEATFECRDRVFLVERSSAGAVSWTGTFDGRPIEQAVITPDGRSCILLLGSLGESVPLRDNLLCIDRACEVRWVARLRDGLDSFVHVSLGSTGVLANTWSGYRVTLATDTGSEMDREFVK
;
A
#
# COMPACT_ATOMS: atom_id res chain seq x y z
N MET A 1 2.83 -1.98 20.85
CA MET A 1 1.98 -0.78 20.74
C MET A 1 0.81 -1.15 19.86
N GLU A 2 -0.41 -0.95 20.34
CA GLU A 2 -1.61 -1.14 19.54
C GLU A 2 -1.88 0.15 18.76
N ALA A 3 -2.12 0.05 17.46
CA ALA A 3 -2.38 1.22 16.62
C ALA A 3 -3.56 0.93 15.69
N THR A 4 -4.57 1.78 15.76
CA THR A 4 -5.74 1.73 14.88
C THR A 4 -5.65 2.85 13.86
N PHE A 5 -6.08 2.63 12.63
CA PHE A 5 -6.22 3.61 11.56
C PHE A 5 -7.63 3.46 10.98
N GLU A 6 -8.49 4.45 11.21
CA GLU A 6 -9.90 4.39 10.82
C GLU A 6 -10.18 5.45 9.78
N CYS A 7 -10.90 5.08 8.73
CA CYS A 7 -11.49 6.02 7.80
C CYS A 7 -13.00 5.77 7.66
N ARG A 8 -13.80 6.62 8.29
CA ARG A 8 -15.26 6.49 8.25
C ARG A 8 -15.85 6.82 6.89
N ASP A 9 -15.32 7.85 6.24
CA ASP A 9 -15.84 8.33 4.95
C ASP A 9 -15.50 7.40 3.79
N ARG A 10 -14.38 6.66 3.89
CA ARG A 10 -13.94 5.69 2.88
C ARG A 10 -14.26 4.24 3.27
N VAL A 11 -14.86 4.01 4.44
CA VAL A 11 -15.33 2.70 4.92
C VAL A 11 -14.21 1.66 5.02
N PHE A 12 -13.16 1.96 5.80
CA PHE A 12 -12.19 0.94 6.18
C PHE A 12 -11.59 1.17 7.59
N LEU A 13 -11.12 0.06 8.17
CA LEU A 13 -10.42 0.02 9.45
C LEU A 13 -9.15 -0.80 9.28
N VAL A 14 -8.02 -0.31 9.81
CA VAL A 14 -6.75 -1.03 9.90
C VAL A 14 -6.33 -1.07 11.35
N GLU A 15 -6.03 -2.26 11.88
CA GLU A 15 -5.59 -2.46 13.24
C GLU A 15 -4.22 -3.13 13.24
N ARG A 16 -3.30 -2.61 14.05
CA ARG A 16 -2.01 -3.23 14.33
C ARG A 16 -2.02 -3.71 15.77
N SER A 17 -1.89 -5.03 15.95
CA SER A 17 -1.80 -5.65 17.26
C SER A 17 -0.47 -5.33 17.95
N SER A 18 -0.40 -5.59 19.26
CA SER A 18 0.84 -5.45 20.04
C SER A 18 1.98 -6.33 19.55
N ALA A 19 1.67 -7.45 18.88
CA ALA A 19 2.62 -8.36 18.23
C ALA A 19 3.03 -7.90 16.82
N GLY A 20 2.50 -6.77 16.33
CA GLY A 20 2.81 -6.18 15.04
C GLY A 20 1.98 -6.72 13.87
N ALA A 21 1.09 -7.69 14.10
CA ALA A 21 0.17 -8.18 13.08
C ALA A 21 -0.81 -7.07 12.67
N VAL A 22 -1.06 -6.95 11.37
CA VAL A 22 -1.98 -5.95 10.81
C VAL A 22 -3.21 -6.66 10.26
N SER A 23 -4.40 -6.26 10.71
CA SER A 23 -5.70 -6.64 10.15
C SER A 23 -6.35 -5.43 9.50
N TRP A 24 -7.16 -5.66 8.47
CA TRP A 24 -7.95 -4.60 7.85
C TRP A 24 -9.30 -5.12 7.39
N THR A 25 -10.27 -4.22 7.26
CA THR A 25 -11.58 -4.50 6.67
C THR A 25 -12.02 -3.30 5.84
N GLY A 26 -12.81 -3.54 4.79
CA GLY A 26 -13.44 -2.48 4.00
C GLY A 26 -12.82 -2.22 2.63
N THR A 27 -13.10 -1.05 2.07
CA THR A 27 -12.69 -0.63 0.72
C THR A 27 -12.03 0.74 0.76
N PHE A 28 -11.34 1.13 -0.31
CA PHE A 28 -10.92 2.50 -0.55
C PHE A 28 -11.36 2.90 -1.96
N ASP A 29 -12.20 3.94 -2.06
CA ASP A 29 -12.78 4.39 -3.34
C ASP A 29 -13.48 3.27 -4.11
N GLY A 30 -14.22 2.44 -3.37
CA GLY A 30 -14.93 1.27 -3.89
C GLY A 30 -14.04 0.08 -4.26
N ARG A 31 -12.71 0.19 -4.15
CA ARG A 31 -11.75 -0.90 -4.41
C ARG A 31 -11.46 -1.70 -3.14
N PRO A 32 -11.38 -3.04 -3.20
CA PRO A 32 -10.99 -3.84 -2.05
C PRO A 32 -9.57 -3.50 -1.62
N ILE A 33 -9.34 -3.47 -0.31
CA ILE A 33 -7.99 -3.37 0.25
C ILE A 33 -7.43 -4.80 0.33
N GLU A 34 -6.35 -5.07 -0.40
CA GLU A 34 -5.67 -6.38 -0.42
C GLU A 34 -4.61 -6.46 0.66
N GLN A 35 -3.95 -5.34 0.97
CA GLN A 35 -3.02 -5.22 2.09
C GLN A 35 -3.03 -3.79 2.63
N ALA A 36 -2.80 -3.66 3.93
CA ALA A 36 -2.60 -2.38 4.59
C ALA A 36 -1.37 -2.44 5.50
N VAL A 37 -0.59 -1.36 5.53
CA VAL A 37 0.59 -1.25 6.38
C VAL A 37 0.65 0.13 7.04
N ILE A 38 0.56 0.16 8.37
CA ILE A 38 0.73 1.39 9.14
C ILE A 38 2.22 1.74 9.23
N THR A 39 2.58 2.98 8.87
CA THR A 39 3.95 3.48 8.96
C THR A 39 4.47 3.45 10.41
N PRO A 40 5.79 3.36 10.64
CA PRO A 40 6.33 3.22 11.99
C PRO A 40 5.98 4.39 12.93
N ASP A 41 5.82 5.59 12.37
CA ASP A 41 5.38 6.79 13.11
C ASP A 41 3.88 6.79 13.43
N GLY A 42 3.12 5.83 12.89
CA GLY A 42 1.67 5.72 13.06
C GLY A 42 0.87 6.84 12.40
N ARG A 43 1.48 7.68 11.55
CA ARG A 43 0.82 8.85 10.96
C ARG A 43 0.19 8.59 9.61
N SER A 44 0.66 7.56 8.91
CA SER A 44 0.18 7.23 7.57
C SER A 44 -0.12 5.74 7.45
N CYS A 45 -0.92 5.38 6.46
CA CYS A 45 -1.21 4.01 6.10
C CYS A 45 -0.93 3.82 4.61
N ILE A 46 -0.19 2.77 4.28
CA ILE A 46 0.04 2.35 2.90
C ILE A 46 -1.02 1.30 2.58
N LEU A 47 -1.76 1.52 1.50
CA LEU A 47 -2.81 0.64 1.03
C LEU A 47 -2.42 0.05 -0.32
N LEU A 48 -2.50 -1.28 -0.41
CA LEU A 48 -2.51 -2.00 -1.66
C LEU A 48 -3.97 -2.31 -2.02
N LEU A 49 -4.41 -1.81 -3.16
CA LEU A 49 -5.76 -1.99 -3.65
C LEU A 49 -5.82 -3.13 -4.67
N GLY A 50 -6.87 -3.93 -4.53
CA GLY A 50 -7.23 -4.99 -5.47
C GLY A 50 -8.03 -4.45 -6.65
N SER A 51 -8.10 -5.25 -7.70
CA SER A 51 -8.86 -4.93 -8.91
C SER A 51 -10.36 -5.10 -8.68
N LEU A 52 -11.17 -4.30 -9.39
CA LEU A 52 -12.62 -4.47 -9.46
C LEU A 52 -13.04 -5.60 -10.45
N GLY A 53 -12.07 -6.32 -11.04
CA GLY A 53 -12.29 -7.41 -12.01
C GLY A 53 -10.99 -7.99 -12.58
N GLU A 54 -11.08 -9.06 -13.38
CA GLU A 54 -9.92 -9.93 -13.69
C GLU A 54 -8.95 -9.45 -14.79
N SER A 55 -9.13 -8.30 -15.43
CA SER A 55 -8.52 -8.12 -16.77
C SER A 55 -7.73 -6.83 -17.03
N VAL A 56 -7.50 -5.97 -16.04
CA VAL A 56 -6.73 -4.73 -16.26
C VAL A 56 -5.68 -4.56 -15.17
N PRO A 57 -4.38 -4.45 -15.51
CA PRO A 57 -3.36 -4.01 -14.58
C PRO A 57 -3.81 -2.69 -13.96
N LEU A 58 -3.98 -2.68 -12.64
CA LEU A 58 -4.30 -1.47 -11.94
C LEU A 58 -3.03 -0.63 -11.87
N ARG A 59 -2.91 0.28 -12.82
CA ARG A 59 -2.10 1.49 -12.59
C ARG A 59 -2.62 2.13 -11.31
N ASP A 60 -1.72 2.66 -10.49
CA ASP A 60 -2.09 3.43 -9.31
C ASP A 60 -2.84 2.59 -8.22
N ASN A 61 -2.37 1.35 -7.96
CA ASN A 61 -2.95 0.45 -6.96
C ASN A 61 -2.22 0.41 -5.61
N LEU A 62 -1.14 1.17 -5.46
CA LEU A 62 -0.43 1.32 -4.21
C LEU A 62 -0.39 2.80 -3.86
N LEU A 63 -0.92 3.17 -2.70
CA LEU A 63 -1.00 4.54 -2.26
C LEU A 63 -0.70 4.68 -0.77
N CYS A 64 -0.42 5.91 -0.35
CA CYS A 64 -0.29 6.28 1.05
C CYS A 64 -1.31 7.35 1.40
N ILE A 65 -1.97 7.16 2.52
CA ILE A 65 -2.95 8.08 3.07
C ILE A 65 -2.56 8.55 4.46
N ASP A 66 -3.01 9.74 4.82
CA ASP A 66 -2.89 10.26 6.19
C ASP A 66 -4.10 9.91 7.06
N ARG A 67 -4.06 10.36 8.32
CA ARG A 67 -5.13 10.14 9.32
C ARG A 67 -6.46 10.79 8.96
N ALA A 68 -6.48 11.75 8.04
CA ALA A 68 -7.69 12.34 7.49
C ALA A 68 -8.19 11.56 6.25
N CYS A 69 -7.54 10.43 5.93
CA CYS A 69 -7.77 9.63 4.73
C CYS A 69 -7.45 10.34 3.42
N GLU A 70 -6.66 11.40 3.48
CA GLU A 70 -6.24 12.12 2.29
C GLU A 70 -5.05 11.42 1.65
N VAL A 71 -5.09 11.29 0.33
CA VAL A 71 -4.02 10.66 -0.44
C VAL A 71 -2.80 11.57 -0.42
N ARG A 72 -1.71 11.08 0.18
CA ARG A 72 -0.42 11.78 0.18
C ARG A 72 0.37 11.51 -1.09
N TRP A 73 0.37 10.25 -1.53
CA TRP A 73 1.01 9.85 -2.77
C TRP A 73 0.39 8.57 -3.32
N VAL A 74 0.62 8.36 -4.62
CA VAL A 74 0.26 7.16 -5.37
C VAL A 74 1.52 6.68 -6.07
N ALA A 75 1.93 5.43 -5.79
CA ALA A 75 3.12 4.86 -6.39
C ALA A 75 2.86 4.52 -7.86
N ARG A 76 3.85 4.83 -8.70
CA ARG A 76 3.80 4.58 -10.14
C ARG A 76 4.99 3.75 -10.57
N LEU A 77 4.71 2.65 -11.24
CA LEU A 77 5.73 1.87 -11.94
C LEU A 77 6.16 2.63 -13.20
N ARG A 78 7.46 2.58 -13.49
CA ARG A 78 8.02 3.16 -14.72
C ARG A 78 7.42 2.52 -15.98
N ASP A 79 7.12 1.22 -15.91
CA ASP A 79 6.54 0.44 -17.00
C ASP A 79 5.04 0.29 -16.77
N GLY A 80 4.23 1.04 -17.53
CA GLY A 80 2.80 1.22 -17.28
C GLY A 80 1.89 -0.01 -17.51
N LEU A 81 2.40 -1.23 -17.59
CA LEU A 81 1.56 -2.44 -17.76
C LEU A 81 1.63 -3.39 -16.56
N ASP A 82 2.38 -3.05 -15.52
CA ASP A 82 2.55 -3.89 -14.34
C ASP A 82 1.71 -3.36 -13.14
N SER A 83 1.59 -4.15 -12.08
CA SER A 83 0.85 -3.78 -10.88
C SER A 83 1.52 -4.32 -9.64
N PHE A 84 1.38 -3.62 -8.51
CA PHE A 84 1.84 -4.12 -7.23
C PHE A 84 0.93 -5.26 -6.77
N VAL A 85 1.52 -6.32 -6.20
CA VAL A 85 0.79 -7.50 -5.71
C VAL A 85 1.09 -7.81 -4.24
N HIS A 86 2.11 -7.16 -3.68
CA HIS A 86 2.48 -7.31 -2.28
C HIS A 86 3.21 -6.05 -1.83
N VAL A 87 3.00 -5.64 -0.57
CA VAL A 87 3.70 -4.52 0.06
C VAL A 87 4.13 -4.87 1.49
N SER A 88 5.32 -4.42 1.87
CA SER A 88 5.81 -4.42 3.24
C SER A 88 6.65 -3.18 3.53
N LEU A 89 6.97 -2.94 4.80
CA LEU A 89 7.94 -1.92 5.19
C LEU A 89 9.32 -2.55 5.34
N GLY A 90 10.30 -2.01 4.62
CA GLY A 90 11.72 -2.25 4.84
C GLY A 90 12.33 -1.22 5.80
N SER A 91 13.63 -1.37 6.06
CA SER A 91 14.40 -0.41 6.87
C SER A 91 14.66 0.92 6.15
N THR A 92 14.67 0.90 4.82
CA THR A 92 15.01 2.05 3.96
C THR A 92 13.82 2.64 3.21
N GLY A 93 12.65 1.98 3.22
CA GLY A 93 11.50 2.40 2.44
C GLY A 93 10.38 1.38 2.42
N VAL A 94 9.46 1.54 1.48
CA VAL A 94 8.38 0.59 1.19
C VAL A 94 8.90 -0.43 0.19
N LEU A 95 8.79 -1.71 0.51
CA LEU A 95 9.13 -2.80 -0.40
C LEU A 95 7.85 -3.30 -1.06
N ALA A 96 7.76 -3.20 -2.38
CA ALA A 96 6.59 -3.63 -3.12
C ALA A 96 6.96 -4.62 -4.22
N ASN A 97 6.33 -5.80 -4.24
CA ASN A 97 6.53 -6.74 -5.32
C ASN A 97 5.50 -6.47 -6.42
N THR A 98 5.91 -6.64 -7.67
CA THR A 98 5.05 -6.48 -8.84
C THR A 98 4.65 -7.82 -9.43
N TRP A 99 3.58 -7.84 -10.22
CA TRP A 99 3.08 -9.05 -10.88
C TRP A 99 4.11 -9.65 -11.85
N SER A 100 4.88 -8.80 -12.53
CA SER A 100 5.93 -9.26 -13.45
C SER A 100 7.18 -9.83 -12.78
N GLY A 101 7.27 -9.83 -11.44
CA GLY A 101 8.33 -10.49 -10.69
C GLY A 101 9.46 -9.56 -10.22
N TYR A 102 9.23 -8.25 -10.19
CA TYR A 102 10.18 -7.30 -9.61
C TYR A 102 9.85 -7.01 -8.15
N ARG A 103 10.87 -6.69 -7.37
CA ARG A 103 10.75 -5.96 -6.11
C ARG A 103 11.21 -4.53 -6.33
N VAL A 104 10.38 -3.59 -5.92
CA VAL A 104 10.60 -2.16 -6.04
C VAL A 104 10.71 -1.58 -4.64
N THR A 105 11.76 -0.80 -4.40
CA THR A 105 11.91 -0.02 -3.18
C THR A 105 11.42 1.40 -3.43
N LEU A 106 10.41 1.85 -2.68
CA LEU A 106 9.83 3.18 -2.79
C LEU A 106 10.21 4.03 -1.57
N ALA A 107 10.42 5.32 -1.79
CA ALA A 107 10.57 6.30 -0.72
C ALA A 107 9.24 6.43 0.04
N THR A 108 9.26 6.32 1.37
CA THR A 108 8.05 6.29 2.21
C THR A 108 7.25 7.61 2.17
N ASP A 109 7.93 8.74 1.96
CA ASP A 109 7.36 10.08 1.98
C ASP A 109 6.72 10.50 0.65
N THR A 110 7.21 9.97 -0.47
CA THR A 110 6.79 10.37 -1.83
C THR A 110 6.21 9.25 -2.67
N GLY A 111 6.40 7.99 -2.28
CA GLY A 111 6.03 6.83 -3.11
C GLY A 111 6.89 6.68 -4.37
N SER A 112 7.99 7.43 -4.49
CA SER A 112 8.87 7.39 -5.67
C SER A 112 9.78 6.16 -5.65
N GLU A 113 9.94 5.53 -6.81
CA GLU A 113 10.88 4.41 -7.00
C GLU A 113 12.34 4.85 -6.80
N MET A 114 12.98 4.26 -5.78
CA MET A 114 14.40 4.44 -5.47
C MET A 114 15.26 3.34 -6.09
N ASP A 115 14.78 2.09 -6.05
CA ASP A 115 15.51 0.92 -6.54
C ASP A 115 14.56 -0.17 -7.05
N ARG A 116 15.06 -1.07 -7.89
CA ARG A 116 14.32 -2.17 -8.49
C ARG A 116 15.22 -3.36 -8.80
N GLU A 117 14.80 -4.54 -8.35
CA GLU A 117 15.46 -5.82 -8.61
C GLU A 117 14.47 -6.86 -9.16
N PHE A 118 14.90 -7.74 -10.06
CA PHE A 118 14.11 -8.90 -10.48
C PHE A 118 14.31 -10.05 -9.49
N VAL A 119 13.22 -10.62 -8.97
CA VAL A 119 13.24 -11.55 -7.81
C VAL A 119 12.46 -12.85 -8.02
N LYS A 120 11.96 -13.09 -9.24
CA LYS A 120 11.18 -14.29 -9.58
C LYS A 120 12.05 -15.41 -10.13
#